data_AF-A0A8B6DW22-F1
#
_entry.id   AF-A0A8B6DW22-F1
#
_cell.length_a   1.000
_cell.length_b   1.000
_cell.length_c   1.000
_cell.angle_alpha   90.00
_cell.angle_beta   90.00
_cell.angle_gamma   90.00
#
_symmetry.space_group_name_H-M   'P 1'
#
loop_
_entity.id
_entity.type
_entity.pdbx_description
1 polymer ?
#
loop_
_entity_poly.entity_id
_entity_poly.type
_entity_poly.pdbx_seq_one_letter_code
_entity_poly.pdbx_strand_id
1 'polypeptide(L)'
;MYLDDGLGGADEISQAHETSIVVQKVLKASGFLIAEDKCNWTPSQNVVWLGLVWQFDKGMVSVTERRLSKLLDTLNRIIHKIGKGEIHVSARFLASIIGQIISMQGAVGPVVRLRTRSMYECILYKASWNAHVLLNGRSLDEIIFWKENIEKNEWQRIAYC
;
A
#
# COMPACT_ATOMS: atom_id res chain seq x y z
N MET A 1 -9.61 12.77 3.98
CA MET A 1 -8.44 12.95 4.87
C MET A 1 -8.13 11.61 5.53
N TYR A 2 -6.89 11.17 5.49
CA TYR A 2 -6.39 9.96 6.13
C TYR A 2 -5.18 10.34 6.98
N LEU A 3 -5.36 10.34 8.30
CA LEU A 3 -4.37 10.84 9.25
C LEU A 3 -3.97 12.29 8.88
N ASP A 4 -2.72 12.50 8.45
CA ASP A 4 -2.14 13.78 8.01
C ASP A 4 -2.27 14.03 6.49
N ASP A 5 -2.65 13.03 5.70
CA ASP A 5 -2.78 13.14 4.25
C ASP A 5 -4.20 13.53 3.80
N GLY A 6 -4.30 14.44 2.83
CA GLY A 6 -5.56 14.90 2.22
C GLY A 6 -5.61 14.64 0.71
N LEU A 7 -6.79 14.36 0.20
CA LEU A 7 -7.11 14.36 -1.23
C LEU A 7 -8.47 15.04 -1.40
N GLY A 8 -8.54 16.02 -2.29
CA GLY A 8 -9.75 16.79 -2.59
C GLY A 8 -9.83 17.10 -4.07
N GLY A 9 -11.03 17.38 -4.55
CA GLY A 9 -11.31 17.67 -5.96
C GLY A 9 -12.68 18.31 -6.13
N ALA A 10 -12.95 18.76 -7.35
CA ALA A 10 -14.22 19.31 -7.80
C ALA A 10 -14.43 18.94 -9.28
N ASP A 11 -15.64 19.11 -9.79
CA ASP A 11 -15.99 18.76 -11.17
C ASP A 11 -15.31 19.71 -12.18
N GLU A 12 -15.12 20.99 -11.82
CA GLU A 12 -14.44 21.98 -12.63
C GLU A 12 -13.04 22.34 -12.09
N ILE A 13 -12.09 22.59 -13.00
CA ILE A 13 -10.71 22.96 -12.65
C ILE A 13 -10.62 24.27 -11.83
N SER A 14 -11.46 25.25 -12.15
CA SER A 14 -11.59 26.53 -11.44
C SER A 14 -12.00 26.30 -9.99
N GLN A 15 -13.06 25.52 -9.78
CA GLN A 15 -13.58 25.18 -8.46
C GLN A 15 -12.57 24.36 -7.64
N ALA A 16 -11.86 23.43 -8.27
CA ALA A 16 -10.81 22.65 -7.60
C ALA A 16 -9.65 23.54 -7.13
N HIS A 17 -9.27 24.53 -7.95
CA HIS A 17 -8.25 25.50 -7.60
C HIS A 17 -8.70 26.45 -6.47
N GLU A 18 -9.93 26.96 -6.53
CA GLU A 18 -10.52 27.76 -5.45
C GLU A 18 -10.59 27.00 -4.12
N THR A 19 -11.04 25.74 -4.18
CA THR A 19 -11.10 24.84 -3.02
C THR A 19 -9.71 24.61 -2.44
N SER A 20 -8.70 24.39 -3.29
CA SER A 20 -7.30 24.25 -2.86
C SER A 20 -6.81 25.48 -2.08
N ILE A 21 -7.10 26.70 -2.55
CA ILE A 21 -6.76 27.94 -1.85
C ILE A 21 -7.48 28.03 -0.50
N VAL A 22 -8.77 27.71 -0.45
CA VAL A 22 -9.56 27.73 0.79
C VAL A 22 -8.99 26.74 1.80
N VAL A 23 -8.70 25.51 1.40
CA VAL A 23 -8.13 24.48 2.28
C VAL A 23 -6.78 24.93 2.84
N GLN A 24 -5.88 25.47 2.01
CA GLN A 24 -4.59 25.99 2.47
C GLN A 24 -4.75 27.10 3.52
N LYS A 25 -5.68 28.04 3.29
CA LYS A 25 -5.97 29.12 4.24
C LYS A 25 -6.50 28.58 5.56
N VAL A 26 -7.45 27.65 5.51
CA VAL A 26 -8.06 27.04 6.70
C VAL A 26 -7.02 26.26 7.50
N LEU A 27 -6.17 25.46 6.85
CA LEU A 27 -5.10 24.72 7.52
C LEU A 27 -4.12 25.65 8.24
N LYS A 28 -3.64 26.69 7.55
CA LYS A 28 -2.73 27.69 8.14
C LYS A 28 -3.39 28.46 9.29
N ALA A 29 -4.64 28.89 9.12
CA ALA A 29 -5.40 29.58 10.16
C ALA A 29 -5.68 28.70 11.39
N SER A 30 -5.77 27.38 11.19
CA SER A 30 -5.96 26.39 12.25
C SER A 30 -4.65 25.97 12.93
N GLY A 31 -3.51 26.57 12.57
CA GLY A 31 -2.20 26.30 13.17
C GLY A 31 -1.47 25.07 12.61
N PHE A 32 -1.95 24.49 11.50
CA PHE A 32 -1.23 23.39 10.84
C PHE A 32 -0.01 23.92 10.08
N LEU A 33 1.10 23.19 10.18
CA LEU A 33 2.27 23.38 9.34
C LEU A 33 2.12 22.55 8.08
N ILE A 34 2.21 23.22 6.93
CA ILE A 34 2.12 22.58 5.61
C ILE A 34 3.53 22.24 5.13
N ALA A 35 3.75 20.97 4.78
CA ALA A 35 4.95 20.53 4.08
C ALA A 35 4.79 20.82 2.57
N GLU A 36 5.04 22.07 2.17
CA GLU A 36 4.79 22.56 0.79
C GLU A 36 5.53 21.71 -0.28
N ASP A 37 6.67 21.11 0.06
CA ASP A 37 7.44 20.21 -0.80
C ASP A 37 6.77 18.85 -1.06
N LYS A 38 5.83 18.46 -0.20
CA LYS A 38 5.08 17.19 -0.29
C LYS A 38 3.65 17.39 -0.80
N CYS A 39 3.14 18.61 -0.77
CA CYS A 39 1.79 18.92 -1.20
C CYS A 39 1.72 19.15 -2.71
N ASN A 40 0.65 18.66 -3.33
CA ASN A 40 0.28 19.04 -4.69
C ASN A 40 -1.02 19.85 -4.65
N TRP A 41 -0.89 21.17 -4.78
CA TRP A 41 -2.01 22.11 -4.70
C TRP A 41 -2.65 22.39 -6.05
N THR A 42 -1.99 22.01 -7.15
CA THR A 42 -2.50 22.19 -8.50
C THR A 42 -3.45 21.05 -8.83
N PRO A 43 -4.70 21.33 -9.28
CA PRO A 43 -5.63 20.28 -9.69
C PRO A 43 -5.01 19.38 -10.75
N SER A 44 -5.16 18.06 -10.57
CA SER A 44 -4.64 17.04 -11.50
C SER A 44 -5.59 15.85 -11.56
N GLN A 45 -5.76 15.30 -12.76
CA GLN A 45 -6.49 14.04 -12.98
C GLN A 45 -5.64 12.81 -12.63
N ASN A 46 -4.33 12.97 -12.50
CA ASN A 46 -3.38 11.90 -12.17
C ASN A 46 -2.65 12.25 -10.88
N VAL A 47 -2.93 11.52 -9.80
CA VAL A 47 -2.38 11.82 -8.46
C VAL A 47 -1.86 10.55 -7.81
N VAL A 48 -0.70 10.63 -7.15
CA VAL A 48 -0.23 9.58 -6.24
C VAL A 48 -0.70 9.92 -4.83
N TRP A 49 -1.62 9.14 -4.28
CA TRP A 49 -2.13 9.34 -2.92
C TRP A 49 -2.12 8.03 -2.15
N LEU A 50 -1.58 8.06 -0.93
CA LEU A 50 -1.32 6.87 -0.09
C LEU A 50 -0.60 5.75 -0.85
N GLY A 51 0.35 6.11 -1.73
CA GLY A 51 1.15 5.17 -2.54
C GLY A 51 0.38 4.40 -3.61
N LEU A 52 -0.85 4.83 -3.92
CA LEU A 52 -1.65 4.38 -5.07
C LEU A 52 -1.69 5.50 -6.11
N VAL A 53 -1.79 5.13 -7.39
CA VAL A 53 -2.03 6.07 -8.48
C VAL A 53 -3.53 6.15 -8.73
N TRP A 54 -4.06 7.36 -8.71
CA TRP A 54 -5.45 7.68 -8.99
C TRP A 54 -5.51 8.38 -10.34
N GLN A 55 -6.23 7.78 -11.29
CA GLN A 55 -6.47 8.32 -12.64
C GLN A 55 -7.96 8.62 -12.74
N PHE A 56 -8.33 9.84 -12.35
CA PHE A 56 -9.72 10.28 -12.24
C PHE A 56 -10.42 10.38 -13.59
N ASP A 57 -9.67 10.71 -14.66
CA ASP A 57 -10.15 10.73 -16.04
C ASP A 57 -10.59 9.34 -16.54
N LYS A 58 -10.04 8.27 -15.95
CA LYS A 58 -10.32 6.87 -16.31
C LYS A 58 -11.08 6.10 -15.25
N GLY A 59 -11.40 6.73 -14.11
CA GLY A 59 -11.97 6.04 -12.95
C GLY A 59 -11.09 4.88 -12.45
N MET A 60 -9.77 4.98 -12.56
CA MET A 60 -8.86 3.86 -12.28
C MET A 60 -7.96 4.13 -11.08
N VAL A 61 -7.82 3.13 -10.22
CA VAL A 61 -6.85 3.14 -9.13
C VAL A 61 -5.87 1.98 -9.32
N SER A 62 -4.58 2.27 -9.20
CA SER A 62 -3.51 1.28 -9.37
C SER A 62 -2.44 1.38 -8.29
N VAL A 63 -1.68 0.31 -8.09
CA VAL A 63 -0.53 0.32 -7.19
C VAL A 63 0.66 1.00 -7.88
N THR A 64 1.38 1.86 -7.16
CA THR A 64 2.63 2.45 -7.68
C THR A 64 3.70 1.38 -7.92
N GLU A 65 4.48 1.53 -8.99
CA GLU A 65 5.62 0.64 -9.29
C GLU A 65 6.57 0.53 -8.11
N ARG A 66 6.90 1.65 -7.46
CA ARG A 66 7.73 1.68 -6.23
C ARG A 66 7.25 0.70 -5.15
N ARG A 67 5.94 0.55 -4.95
CA ARG A 67 5.39 -0.39 -3.96
C ARG A 67 5.50 -1.83 -4.44
N LEU A 68 5.20 -2.08 -5.72
CA LEU A 68 5.32 -3.40 -6.31
C LEU A 68 6.77 -3.90 -6.27
N SER A 69 7.74 -3.08 -6.68
CA SER A 69 9.16 -3.43 -6.62
C SER A 69 9.62 -3.70 -5.19
N LYS A 70 9.26 -2.84 -4.22
CA LYS A 70 9.62 -3.05 -2.82
C LYS A 70 9.04 -4.35 -2.25
N LEU A 71 7.79 -4.66 -2.57
CA LEU A 71 7.15 -5.90 -2.15
C LEU A 71 7.83 -7.10 -2.81
N LEU A 72 8.09 -7.05 -4.11
CA LEU A 72 8.79 -8.11 -4.86
C LEU A 72 10.19 -8.37 -4.29
N ASP A 73 10.96 -7.33 -3.97
CA ASP A 73 12.26 -7.45 -3.30
C ASP A 73 12.13 -8.14 -1.95
N THR A 74 11.12 -7.77 -1.16
CA THR A 74 10.87 -8.37 0.15
C THR A 74 10.47 -9.85 0.02
N LEU A 75 9.64 -10.19 -0.98
CA LEU A 75 9.22 -11.56 -1.28
C LEU A 75 10.40 -12.42 -1.76
N ASN A 76 11.25 -11.89 -2.64
CA ASN A 76 12.46 -12.57 -3.09
C ASN A 76 13.40 -12.89 -1.92
N ARG A 77 13.54 -11.96 -0.96
CA ARG A 77 14.36 -12.19 0.24
C ARG A 77 13.84 -13.31 1.14
N ILE A 78 12.51 -13.40 1.36
CA ILE A 78 11.94 -14.48 2.18
C ILE A 78 12.02 -15.83 1.45
N ILE A 79 11.78 -15.86 0.15
CA ILE A 79 11.88 -17.08 -0.67
C ILE A 79 13.31 -17.60 -0.71
N HIS A 80 14.31 -16.72 -0.84
CA HIS A 80 15.72 -17.10 -0.78
C HIS A 80 16.09 -17.75 0.56
N LYS A 81 15.55 -17.23 1.67
CA LYS A 81 15.72 -17.83 3.01
C LYS A 81 15.08 -19.22 3.08
N ILE A 82 13.83 -19.35 2.62
CA ILE A 82 13.12 -20.64 2.59
C ILE A 82 13.89 -21.67 1.75
N GLY A 83 14.43 -21.26 0.59
CA GLY A 83 15.24 -22.14 -0.28
C GLY A 83 16.54 -22.62 0.36
N LYS A 84 17.05 -21.94 1.39
CA LYS A 84 18.17 -22.37 2.23
C LYS A 84 17.75 -23.23 3.43
N GLY A 85 16.46 -23.54 3.57
CA GLY A 85 15.90 -24.25 4.72
C GLY A 85 15.55 -23.36 5.93
N GLU A 86 15.67 -22.04 5.82
CA GLU A 86 15.30 -21.10 6.89
C GLU A 86 13.78 -20.84 6.87
N ILE A 87 13.00 -21.70 7.53
CA ILE A 87 11.54 -21.55 7.67
C ILE A 87 11.12 -20.70 8.88
N HIS A 88 12.09 -20.24 9.68
CA HIS A 88 11.87 -19.33 10.80
C HIS A 88 12.27 -17.91 10.40
N VAL A 89 11.35 -16.96 10.55
CA VAL A 89 11.58 -15.55 10.23
C VAL A 89 11.18 -14.66 11.39
N SER A 90 11.77 -13.47 11.53
CA SER A 90 11.32 -12.55 12.57
C SER A 90 9.89 -12.10 12.31
N ALA A 91 9.10 -11.97 13.38
CA ALA A 91 7.72 -11.54 13.27
C ALA A 91 7.58 -10.16 12.62
N ARG A 92 8.53 -9.24 12.89
CA ARG A 92 8.60 -7.93 12.22
C ARG A 92 8.78 -8.07 10.71
N PHE A 93 9.62 -9.00 10.25
CA PHE A 93 9.85 -9.18 8.83
C PHE A 93 8.61 -9.70 8.12
N LEU A 94 7.94 -10.72 8.68
CA LEU A 94 6.69 -11.22 8.11
C LEU A 94 5.57 -10.17 8.15
N ALA A 95 5.45 -9.42 9.25
CA ALA A 95 4.50 -8.31 9.38
C ALA A 95 4.75 -7.20 8.36
N SER A 96 6.01 -6.94 7.98
CA SER A 96 6.35 -5.98 6.93
C SER A 96 5.85 -6.43 5.55
N ILE A 97 5.87 -7.73 5.25
CA ILE A 97 5.30 -8.28 4.00
C ILE A 97 3.78 -8.10 4.01
N ILE A 98 3.13 -8.52 5.10
CA ILE A 98 1.68 -8.41 5.28
C ILE A 98 1.23 -6.94 5.15
N GLY A 99 1.90 -6.02 5.83
CA GLY A 99 1.57 -4.59 5.79
C GLY A 99 1.75 -3.97 4.39
N GLN A 100 2.79 -4.38 3.65
CA GLN A 100 2.97 -3.96 2.26
C GLN A 100 1.80 -4.43 1.39
N ILE A 101 1.36 -5.68 1.53
CA ILE A 101 0.23 -6.23 0.78
C ILE A 101 -1.07 -5.52 1.11
N ILE A 102 -1.39 -5.33 2.39
CA ILE A 102 -2.62 -4.68 2.83
C ILE A 102 -2.67 -3.21 2.41
N SER A 103 -1.52 -2.52 2.36
CA SER A 103 -1.47 -1.14 1.87
C SER A 103 -1.95 -0.99 0.42
N MET A 104 -2.00 -2.08 -0.35
CA MET A 104 -2.50 -2.11 -1.73
C MET A 104 -4.01 -2.34 -1.82
N GLN A 105 -4.73 -2.54 -0.71
CA GLN A 105 -6.16 -2.89 -0.69
C GLN A 105 -7.03 -1.93 -1.52
N GLY A 106 -6.71 -0.63 -1.52
CA GLY A 106 -7.48 0.36 -2.30
C GLY A 106 -7.39 0.19 -3.82
N ALA A 107 -6.41 -0.56 -4.31
CA ALA A 107 -6.23 -0.87 -5.73
C ALA A 107 -6.41 -2.35 -6.07
N VAL A 108 -6.30 -3.26 -5.08
CA VAL A 108 -6.34 -4.72 -5.27
C VAL A 108 -7.63 -5.33 -4.72
N GLY A 109 -8.35 -4.60 -3.88
CA GLY A 109 -9.59 -5.05 -3.27
C GLY A 109 -9.37 -5.99 -2.06
N PRO A 110 -10.44 -6.63 -1.58
CA PRO A 110 -10.44 -7.37 -0.31
C PRO A 110 -9.60 -8.66 -0.32
N VAL A 111 -9.21 -9.14 -1.51
CA VAL A 111 -8.37 -10.35 -1.67
C VAL A 111 -7.05 -10.24 -0.91
N VAL A 112 -6.52 -9.02 -0.72
CA VAL A 112 -5.30 -8.79 0.06
C VAL A 112 -5.40 -9.35 1.48
N ARG A 113 -6.58 -9.28 2.12
CA ARG A 113 -6.79 -9.81 3.47
C ARG A 113 -6.96 -11.33 3.47
N LEU A 114 -7.64 -11.86 2.46
CA LEU A 114 -7.84 -13.31 2.32
C LEU A 114 -6.52 -14.03 2.06
N ARG A 115 -5.66 -13.47 1.22
CA ARG A 115 -4.36 -14.04 0.83
C ARG A 115 -3.20 -13.63 1.73
N THR A 116 -3.49 -13.10 2.92
CA THR A 116 -2.47 -12.85 3.97
C THR A 116 -2.85 -13.48 5.31
N ARG A 117 -3.96 -14.24 5.36
CA ARG A 117 -4.51 -14.77 6.60
C ARG A 117 -3.57 -15.76 7.27
N SER A 118 -2.97 -16.67 6.50
CA SER A 118 -2.07 -17.69 7.04
C SER A 118 -0.76 -17.07 7.53
N MET A 119 -0.23 -16.07 6.81
CA MET A 119 0.91 -15.28 7.29
C MET A 119 0.57 -14.52 8.58
N TYR A 120 -0.64 -13.99 8.72
CA TYR A 120 -1.11 -13.36 9.96
C TYR A 120 -1.18 -14.35 11.13
N GLU A 121 -1.68 -15.55 10.90
CA GLU A 121 -1.75 -16.61 11.91
C GLU A 121 -0.35 -16.94 12.47
N CYS A 122 0.69 -16.95 11.62
CA CYS A 122 2.09 -17.14 12.05
C CYS A 122 2.57 -16.07 13.06
N ILE A 123 2.08 -14.82 12.98
CA ILE A 123 2.52 -13.71 13.85
C ILE A 123 1.54 -13.37 14.98
N LEU A 124 0.40 -14.05 15.06
CA LEU A 124 -0.65 -13.75 16.03
C LEU A 124 -0.14 -13.94 17.47
N TYR A 125 0.55 -15.06 17.73
CA TYR A 125 1.05 -15.44 19.06
C TYR A 125 2.56 -15.18 19.24
N LYS A 126 3.14 -14.26 18.47
CA LYS A 126 4.56 -13.90 18.61
C LYS A 126 4.86 -13.40 20.03
N ALA A 127 5.97 -13.85 20.60
CA ALA A 127 6.43 -13.37 21.91
C ALA A 127 6.92 -11.91 21.85
N SER A 128 7.50 -11.49 20.73
CA SER A 128 7.89 -10.10 20.46
C SER A 128 8.02 -9.87 18.96
N TRP A 129 8.20 -8.61 18.54
CA TRP A 129 8.47 -8.28 17.13
C TRP A 129 9.79 -8.83 16.61
N ASN A 130 10.77 -9.06 17.50
CA ASN A 130 12.06 -9.64 17.14
C ASN A 130 12.09 -11.17 17.30
N ALA A 131 11.04 -11.77 17.88
CA ALA A 131 10.93 -13.21 18.00
C ALA A 131 10.79 -13.84 16.60
N HIS A 132 11.36 -15.04 16.46
CA HIS A 132 11.21 -15.83 15.26
C HIS A 132 9.87 -16.58 15.30
N VAL A 133 9.18 -16.61 14.17
CA VAL A 133 7.94 -17.35 13.94
C VAL A 133 8.16 -18.38 12.85
N LEU A 134 7.50 -19.53 13.00
CA LEU A 134 7.54 -20.61 12.04
C LEU A 134 6.54 -20.36 10.90
N LEU A 135 7.01 -20.42 9.66
CA LEU A 135 6.14 -20.41 8.48
C LEU A 135 5.47 -21.78 8.31
N ASN A 136 4.15 -21.79 8.18
CA ASN A 136 3.38 -22.99 7.86
C ASN A 136 3.19 -23.14 6.34
N GLY A 137 2.79 -24.32 5.87
CA GLY A 137 2.62 -24.58 4.42
C GLY A 137 1.72 -23.55 3.71
N ARG A 138 0.59 -23.17 4.32
CA ARG A 138 -0.32 -22.17 3.73
C ARG A 138 0.30 -20.78 3.64
N SER A 139 1.12 -20.39 4.61
CA SER A 139 1.84 -19.11 4.56
C SER A 139 2.90 -19.10 3.44
N LEU A 140 3.51 -20.26 3.13
CA LEU A 140 4.41 -20.40 1.99
C LEU A 140 3.64 -20.27 0.67
N ASP A 141 2.47 -20.91 0.57
CA ASP A 141 1.59 -20.79 -0.61
C ASP A 141 1.14 -19.34 -0.85
N GLU A 142 0.83 -18.61 0.23
CA GLU A 142 0.50 -17.18 0.15
C GLU A 142 1.69 -16.34 -0.36
N ILE A 143 2.90 -16.59 0.16
CA ILE A 143 4.13 -15.91 -0.28
C ILE A 143 4.39 -16.14 -1.77
N ILE A 144 4.29 -17.39 -2.23
CA ILE A 144 4.50 -17.77 -3.63
C ILE A 144 3.44 -17.12 -4.51
N PHE A 145 2.17 -17.19 -4.10
CA PHE A 145 1.08 -16.55 -4.84
C PHE A 145 1.33 -15.06 -5.08
N TRP A 146 1.70 -14.32 -4.03
CA TRP A 146 1.95 -12.88 -4.18
C TRP A 146 3.11 -12.59 -5.13
N LYS A 147 4.20 -13.37 -5.06
CA LYS A 147 5.32 -13.22 -6.00
C LYS A 147 4.85 -13.42 -7.44
N GLU A 148 4.21 -14.55 -7.73
CA GLU A 148 3.80 -14.90 -9.09
C GLU A 148 2.83 -13.88 -9.69
N ASN A 149 1.86 -13.39 -8.91
CA ASN A 149 0.84 -12.49 -9.44
C ASN A 149 1.38 -11.06 -9.62
N ILE A 150 2.37 -10.63 -8.80
CA ILE A 150 3.07 -9.36 -9.02
C ILE A 150 3.90 -9.43 -10.30
N GLU A 151 4.63 -10.53 -10.53
CA GLU A 151 5.43 -10.72 -11.75
C GLU A 151 4.58 -10.76 -13.02
N LYS A 152 3.37 -11.31 -12.93
CA LYS A 152 2.39 -11.31 -14.03
C LYS A 152 1.67 -9.96 -14.21
N ASN A 153 1.92 -8.97 -13.37
CA ASN A 153 1.26 -7.65 -13.38
C ASN A 153 -0.27 -7.70 -13.23
N GLU A 154 -0.81 -8.75 -12.61
CA GLU A 154 -2.26 -8.95 -12.48
C GLU A 154 -2.93 -7.93 -11.56
N TRP A 155 -2.16 -7.25 -10.71
CA TRP A 155 -2.64 -6.33 -9.68
C TRP A 155 -2.49 -4.85 -10.02
N GLN A 156 -2.24 -4.53 -11.28
CA GLN A 156 -2.01 -3.15 -11.66
C GLN A 156 -3.30 -2.33 -11.83
N ARG A 157 -4.51 -2.90 -11.87
CA ARG A 157 -5.70 -2.14 -12.32
C ARG A 157 -6.99 -2.62 -11.67
N ILE A 158 -7.67 -1.74 -10.94
CA ILE A 158 -9.12 -1.84 -10.70
C ILE A 158 -9.78 -0.56 -11.21
N ALA A 159 -10.77 -0.71 -12.09
CA ALA A 159 -11.66 0.36 -12.49
C ALA A 159 -12.77 0.47 -11.43
N TYR A 160 -12.93 1.67 -10.91
CA TYR A 160 -14.07 2.08 -10.09
C TYR A 160 -14.93 2.98 -10.99
N CYS A 161 -15.88 2.37 -11.69
CA CYS A 161 -16.97 3.08 -12.35
C CYS A 161 -18.15 3.18 -11.37
#